data_AF-A0A3P7YSJ2-F1
#
_entry.id   AF-A0A3P7YSJ2-F1
#
_cell.length_a   1.000
_cell.length_b   1.000
_cell.length_c   1.000
_cell.angle_alpha   90.00
_cell.angle_beta   90.00
_cell.angle_gamma   90.00
#
_symmetry.space_group_name_H-M   'P 1'
#
loop_
_entity.id
_entity.type
_entity.pdbx_description
1 polymer ?
#
loop_
_entity_poly.entity_id
_entity_poly.type
_entity_poly.pdbx_seq_one_letter_code
_entity_poly.pdbx_strand_id
1 'polypeptide(L)'
;MRMKRDFLDSISVDESVFDAAPVVGVHVHRKVESMNTSHYSIEEYMEWAEVYYQIQDRLQRRNVTRRVYVASDDPTVLPEIRNRYPRYQVLGNVRSTEDAQSDNRYSQRSLRGLLADLSALSKCEFLICRFSSNFCRLAYELTQIRRGDSGRSFHSLDDGYHFGSVHYRLRNDYVAVEKHTASMNGEISLRVGDLLTVEEIHGDGFATGVNTRTEEKGRFPLFKVEEQWKTVDFPVLDEAP
;
A
#
# COMPACT_ATOMS: atom_id res chain seq x y z
N MET A 1 16.02 6.01 4.96
CA MET A 1 17.07 4.99 5.21
C MET A 1 18.39 5.42 4.54
N ARG A 2 19.39 5.89 5.30
CA ARG A 2 20.70 6.27 4.74
C ARG A 2 21.52 5.00 4.48
N MET A 3 21.88 4.74 3.22
CA MET A 3 22.67 3.56 2.82
C MET A 3 24.12 3.96 2.52
N LYS A 4 25.06 3.02 2.70
CA LYS A 4 26.47 3.23 2.28
C LYS A 4 26.55 3.33 0.76
N ARG A 5 27.47 4.15 0.23
CA ARG A 5 27.67 4.33 -1.22
C ARG A 5 27.91 3.02 -1.96
N ASP A 6 28.86 2.22 -1.48
CA ASP A 6 29.19 0.92 -2.08
C ASP A 6 27.97 -0.02 -2.20
N PHE A 7 27.01 0.14 -1.29
CA PHE A 7 25.77 -0.61 -1.31
C PHE A 7 24.80 -0.08 -2.37
N LEU A 8 24.67 1.24 -2.50
CA LEU A 8 23.85 1.88 -3.55
C LEU A 8 24.35 1.50 -4.94
N ASP A 9 25.68 1.50 -5.14
CA ASP A 9 26.30 1.12 -6.40
C ASP A 9 26.05 -0.37 -6.72
N SER A 10 25.97 -1.22 -5.70
CA SER A 10 25.67 -2.65 -5.86
C SER A 10 24.21 -2.97 -6.20
N ILE A 11 23.32 -1.98 -6.05
CA ILE A 11 21.85 -2.11 -6.18
C ILE A 11 21.35 -1.34 -7.39
N SER A 12 22.21 -1.10 -8.37
CA SER A 12 21.94 -0.29 -9.56
C SER A 12 20.73 -0.80 -10.36
N VAL A 13 19.52 -0.44 -9.91
CA VAL A 13 18.34 -0.37 -10.74
C VAL A 13 18.54 0.91 -11.54
N ASP A 14 18.55 0.79 -12.86
CA ASP A 14 18.68 1.93 -13.76
C ASP A 14 17.62 2.98 -13.40
N GLU A 15 18.06 4.07 -12.76
CA GLU A 15 17.16 5.07 -12.21
C GLU A 15 16.38 5.79 -13.31
N SER A 16 16.95 5.86 -14.52
CA SER A 16 16.33 6.50 -15.68
C SER A 16 15.00 5.87 -16.07
N VAL A 17 14.77 4.60 -15.70
CA VAL A 17 13.53 3.89 -15.97
C VAL A 17 12.34 4.51 -15.21
N PHE A 18 12.57 5.02 -14.01
CA PHE A 18 11.53 5.65 -13.17
C PHE A 18 11.28 7.12 -13.54
N ASP A 19 12.26 7.79 -14.14
CA ASP A 19 12.13 9.18 -14.60
C ASP A 19 11.47 9.29 -15.98
N ALA A 20 11.62 8.26 -16.82
CA ALA A 20 11.18 8.32 -18.21
C ALA A 20 9.66 8.21 -18.40
N ALA A 21 8.94 7.53 -17.51
CA ALA A 21 7.48 7.37 -17.56
C ALA A 21 6.94 6.87 -16.22
N PRO A 22 5.65 7.07 -15.93
CA PRO A 22 5.02 6.55 -14.72
C PRO A 22 5.16 5.03 -14.61
N VAL A 23 5.68 4.56 -13.47
CA VAL A 23 5.81 3.14 -13.13
C VAL A 23 4.90 2.82 -11.94
N VAL A 24 4.07 1.79 -12.08
CA VAL A 24 3.29 1.23 -10.98
C VAL A 24 4.10 0.14 -10.30
N GLY A 25 4.28 0.24 -8.98
CA GLY A 25 4.94 -0.78 -8.18
C GLY A 25 3.93 -1.83 -7.74
N VAL A 26 4.23 -3.10 -8.00
CA VAL A 26 3.38 -4.24 -7.62
C VAL A 26 4.17 -5.15 -6.70
N HIS A 27 3.71 -5.32 -5.46
CA HIS A 27 4.32 -6.26 -4.52
C HIS A 27 3.40 -7.45 -4.26
N VAL A 28 3.79 -8.61 -4.78
CA VAL A 28 3.05 -9.87 -4.64
C VAL A 28 3.76 -10.74 -3.61
N HIS A 29 3.17 -10.86 -2.43
CA HIS A 29 3.65 -11.79 -1.41
C HIS A 29 2.84 -13.09 -1.49
N ARG A 30 3.46 -14.19 -1.90
CA ARG A 30 2.85 -15.54 -1.92
C ARG A 30 3.57 -16.40 -0.89
N LYS A 31 3.14 -16.32 0.37
CA LYS A 31 3.63 -17.22 1.41
C LYS A 31 3.01 -18.61 1.18
N VAL A 32 3.86 -19.65 1.11
CA VAL A 32 3.45 -21.06 1.01
C VAL A 32 2.94 -21.63 2.34
N GLU A 33 3.04 -20.89 3.44
CA GLU A 33 2.61 -21.36 4.75
C GLU A 33 1.15 -21.04 5.08
N SER A 34 0.39 -22.13 5.24
CA SER A 34 -0.98 -22.30 5.74
C SER A 34 -2.09 -22.21 4.68
N MET A 35 -2.85 -23.31 4.57
CA MET A 35 -3.98 -23.56 3.66
C MET A 35 -5.18 -22.58 3.82
N ASN A 36 -5.03 -21.50 4.59
CA ASN A 36 -6.12 -20.60 4.98
C ASN A 36 -5.87 -19.13 4.65
N THR A 37 -4.79 -18.78 3.94
CA THR A 37 -4.59 -17.39 3.47
C THR A 37 -5.18 -17.23 2.08
N SER A 38 -6.10 -16.28 1.90
CA SER A 38 -6.62 -15.89 0.59
C SER A 38 -5.48 -15.36 -0.26
N HIS A 39 -5.02 -16.15 -1.22
CA HIS A 39 -4.10 -15.67 -2.22
C HIS A 39 -4.89 -14.84 -3.23
N TYR A 40 -4.57 -13.55 -3.31
CA TYR A 40 -5.05 -12.70 -4.38
C TYR A 40 -4.38 -13.12 -5.69
N SER A 41 -5.20 -13.24 -6.71
CA SER A 41 -4.80 -13.53 -8.09
C SER A 41 -3.98 -12.37 -8.66
N ILE A 42 -3.14 -12.63 -9.68
CA ILE A 42 -2.36 -11.56 -10.33
C ILE A 42 -3.29 -10.55 -11.01
N GLU A 43 -4.45 -11.01 -11.47
CA GLU A 43 -5.53 -10.23 -12.05
C GLU A 43 -5.98 -9.11 -11.12
N GLU A 44 -6.16 -9.39 -9.84
CA GLU A 44 -6.58 -8.37 -8.86
C GLU A 44 -5.53 -7.26 -8.73
N TYR A 45 -4.23 -7.59 -8.70
CA TYR A 45 -3.17 -6.57 -8.69
C TYR A 45 -3.16 -5.76 -10.00
N MET A 46 -3.27 -6.46 -11.14
CA MET A 46 -3.14 -5.83 -12.46
C MET A 46 -4.38 -5.04 -12.86
N GLU A 47 -5.56 -5.35 -12.32
CA GLU A 47 -6.77 -4.55 -12.47
C GLU A 47 -6.54 -3.14 -11.93
N TRP A 48 -6.01 -3.01 -10.72
CA TRP A 48 -5.70 -1.70 -10.14
C TRP A 48 -4.58 -0.97 -10.87
N ALA A 49 -3.62 -1.70 -11.47
CA ALA A 49 -2.61 -1.10 -12.33
C ALA A 49 -3.25 -0.51 -13.60
N GLU A 50 -4.21 -1.23 -14.19
CA GLU A 50 -4.94 -0.75 -15.36
C GLU A 50 -5.83 0.44 -15.02
N VAL A 51 -6.52 0.43 -13.88
CA VAL A 51 -7.30 1.58 -13.39
C VAL A 51 -6.41 2.82 -13.25
N TYR A 52 -5.22 2.68 -12.64
CA TYR A 52 -4.25 3.77 -12.57
C TYR A 52 -3.89 4.32 -13.95
N TYR A 53 -3.53 3.43 -14.89
CA TYR A 53 -3.13 3.87 -16.24
C TYR A 53 -4.28 4.48 -17.02
N GLN A 54 -5.52 4.00 -16.87
CA GLN A 54 -6.69 4.64 -17.48
C GLN A 54 -6.94 6.05 -16.96
N ILE A 55 -6.71 6.28 -15.66
CA ILE A 55 -6.77 7.62 -15.07
C ILE A 55 -5.65 8.49 -15.68
N GLN A 56 -4.42 7.98 -15.75
CA GLN A 56 -3.29 8.70 -16.36
C GLN A 56 -3.52 9.02 -17.84
N ASP A 57 -4.10 8.09 -18.60
CA ASP A 57 -4.45 8.28 -20.01
C ASP A 57 -5.40 9.48 -20.17
N ARG A 58 -6.40 9.59 -19.30
CA ARG A 58 -7.36 10.70 -19.28
C ARG A 58 -6.74 12.02 -18.84
N LEU A 59 -5.94 12.01 -17.77
CA LEU A 59 -5.29 13.21 -17.24
C LEU A 59 -4.29 13.80 -18.25
N GLN A 60 -3.51 12.95 -18.90
CA GLN A 60 -2.49 13.36 -19.86
C GLN A 60 -3.00 13.49 -21.30
N ARG A 61 -4.26 13.11 -21.55
CA ARG A 61 -4.91 13.11 -22.87
C ARG A 61 -4.09 12.36 -23.94
N ARG A 62 -3.42 11.28 -23.56
CA ARG A 62 -2.59 10.44 -24.43
C ARG A 62 -2.51 9.03 -23.85
N ASN A 63 -2.16 8.05 -24.69
CA ASN A 63 -1.88 6.70 -24.20
C ASN A 63 -0.51 6.66 -23.52
N VAL A 64 -0.51 6.50 -22.21
CA VAL A 64 0.66 6.36 -21.36
C VAL A 64 1.17 4.92 -21.47
N THR A 65 2.49 4.78 -21.59
CA THR A 65 3.14 3.46 -21.58
C THR A 65 2.93 2.78 -20.24
N ARG A 66 2.36 1.58 -20.27
CA ARG A 66 2.07 0.76 -19.08
C ARG A 66 3.37 0.09 -18.61
N ARG A 67 3.88 0.47 -17.43
CA ARG A 67 5.11 -0.06 -16.82
C ARG A 67 4.84 -0.55 -15.42
N VAL A 68 5.16 -1.80 -15.12
CA VAL A 68 5.06 -2.32 -13.75
C VAL A 68 6.42 -2.74 -13.24
N TYR A 69 6.78 -2.31 -12.03
CA TYR A 69 7.87 -2.91 -11.28
C TYR A 69 7.32 -3.97 -10.35
N VAL A 70 7.71 -5.22 -10.53
CA VAL A 70 7.18 -6.35 -9.77
C VAL A 70 8.23 -6.82 -8.77
N ALA A 71 7.88 -6.77 -7.49
CA ALA A 71 8.61 -7.42 -6.42
C ALA A 71 7.79 -8.60 -5.89
N SER A 72 8.40 -9.77 -5.77
CA SER A 72 7.74 -10.96 -5.24
C SER A 72 8.74 -11.90 -4.61
N ASP A 73 8.26 -12.75 -3.70
CA ASP A 73 8.96 -13.91 -3.17
C ASP A 73 8.64 -15.21 -3.94
N ASP A 74 7.76 -15.16 -4.94
CA ASP A 74 7.42 -16.28 -5.82
C ASP A 74 7.99 -16.06 -7.25
N PRO A 75 8.94 -16.92 -7.70
CA PRO A 75 9.63 -16.74 -8.98
C PRO A 75 8.72 -16.89 -10.19
N THR A 76 7.51 -17.43 -10.02
CA THR A 76 6.54 -17.62 -11.10
C THR A 76 5.78 -16.33 -11.45
N VAL A 77 5.69 -15.36 -10.54
CA VAL A 77 4.86 -14.14 -10.69
C VAL A 77 5.34 -13.27 -11.85
N LEU A 78 6.66 -13.02 -11.95
CA LEU A 78 7.21 -12.17 -13.02
C LEU A 78 6.99 -12.78 -14.42
N PRO A 79 7.32 -14.08 -14.66
CA PRO A 79 6.97 -14.76 -15.90
C PRO A 79 5.46 -14.77 -16.20
N GLU A 80 4.63 -15.00 -15.18
CA GLU A 80 3.18 -15.02 -15.33
C GLU A 80 2.64 -13.67 -15.84
N ILE A 81 3.06 -12.55 -15.22
CA ILE A 81 2.65 -11.21 -15.65
C ILE A 81 3.13 -10.93 -17.07
N ARG A 82 4.38 -11.27 -17.41
CA ARG A 82 4.93 -11.06 -18.77
C ARG A 82 4.13 -11.80 -19.83
N ASN A 83 3.71 -13.03 -19.55
CA ASN A 83 2.94 -13.83 -20.48
C ASN A 83 1.49 -13.32 -20.64
N ARG A 84 0.84 -12.97 -19.52
CA ARG A 84 -0.58 -12.59 -19.51
C ARG A 84 -0.85 -11.14 -19.90
N TYR A 85 0.12 -10.25 -19.66
CA TYR A 85 -0.01 -8.81 -19.90
C TYR A 85 1.07 -8.30 -20.87
N PRO A 86 1.10 -8.77 -22.14
CA PRO A 86 2.16 -8.45 -23.10
C PRO A 86 2.22 -6.96 -23.48
N ARG A 87 1.19 -6.17 -23.16
CA ARG A 87 1.17 -4.71 -23.35
C ARG A 87 1.93 -3.94 -22.26
N TYR A 88 2.22 -4.59 -21.14
CA TYR A 88 2.95 -3.99 -20.03
C TYR A 88 4.45 -4.22 -20.21
N GLN A 89 5.24 -3.17 -20.00
CA GLN A 89 6.68 -3.31 -19.79
C GLN A 89 6.89 -3.75 -18.33
N VAL A 90 7.24 -5.02 -18.15
CA VAL A 90 7.42 -5.64 -16.82
C VAL A 90 8.87 -5.57 -16.38
N LEU A 91 9.12 -4.70 -15.41
CA LEU A 91 10.38 -4.50 -14.70
C LEU A 91 10.41 -5.37 -13.44
N GLY A 92 11.60 -5.79 -13.02
CA GLY A 92 11.79 -6.60 -11.82
C GLY A 92 12.95 -7.57 -11.98
N ASN A 93 13.56 -7.96 -10.86
CA ASN A 93 14.73 -8.82 -10.87
C ASN A 93 14.35 -10.27 -10.51
N VAL A 94 14.27 -11.13 -11.53
CA VAL A 94 13.96 -12.56 -11.36
C VAL A 94 14.93 -13.25 -10.39
N ARG A 95 16.20 -12.81 -10.34
CA ARG A 95 17.22 -13.40 -9.46
C ARG A 95 17.00 -13.04 -7.99
N SER A 96 16.44 -11.86 -7.71
CA SER A 96 16.08 -11.45 -6.34
C SER A 96 14.94 -12.30 -5.78
N THR A 97 14.09 -12.84 -6.66
CA THR A 97 12.99 -13.73 -6.29
C THR A 97 13.44 -15.14 -5.92
N GLU A 98 14.44 -15.69 -6.62
CA GLU A 98 15.04 -16.99 -6.28
C GLU A 98 15.74 -16.96 -4.91
N ASP A 99 16.41 -15.85 -4.59
CA ASP A 99 17.12 -15.66 -3.31
C ASP A 99 16.19 -15.43 -2.11
N ALA A 100 14.92 -15.07 -2.36
CA ALA A 100 13.90 -14.81 -1.32
C ALA A 100 13.24 -16.09 -0.75
N GLN A 101 13.46 -17.25 -1.38
CA GLN A 101 12.94 -18.54 -0.90
C GLN A 101 13.60 -18.96 0.43
N SER A 102 12.89 -19.83 1.19
CA SER A 102 13.21 -20.19 2.59
C SER A 102 14.67 -20.57 2.84
N ASP A 103 15.31 -21.23 1.87
CA ASP A 103 16.63 -21.83 2.05
C ASP A 103 17.77 -20.81 1.95
N ASN A 104 17.54 -19.63 1.32
CA ASN A 104 18.53 -18.56 1.14
C ASN A 104 18.11 -17.20 1.74
N ARG A 105 16.94 -17.16 2.39
CA ARG A 105 16.29 -15.93 2.89
C ARG A 105 17.19 -15.10 3.80
N TYR A 106 18.00 -15.74 4.64
CA TYR A 106 18.88 -15.08 5.61
C TYR A 106 20.32 -14.92 5.10
N SER A 107 20.49 -14.64 3.81
CA SER A 107 21.78 -14.34 3.21
C SER A 107 21.98 -12.84 2.96
N GLN A 108 23.24 -12.37 2.90
CA GLN A 108 23.54 -11.00 2.47
C GLN A 108 23.00 -10.69 1.06
N ARG A 109 22.89 -11.72 0.22
CA ARG A 109 22.40 -11.62 -1.14
C ARG A 109 20.89 -11.37 -1.18
N SER A 110 20.12 -12.15 -0.42
CA SER A 110 18.68 -11.93 -0.21
C SER A 110 18.41 -10.53 0.34
N LEU A 111 19.17 -10.08 1.35
CA LEU A 111 19.05 -8.73 1.89
C LEU A 111 19.30 -7.64 0.83
N ARG A 112 20.31 -7.81 -0.03
CA ARG A 112 20.57 -6.89 -1.14
C ARG A 112 19.42 -6.86 -2.14
N GLY A 113 18.87 -8.02 -2.51
CA GLY A 113 17.70 -8.11 -3.39
C GLY A 113 16.48 -7.41 -2.79
N LEU A 114 16.18 -7.69 -1.52
CA LEU A 114 15.09 -7.07 -0.80
C LEU A 114 15.22 -5.54 -0.73
N LEU A 115 16.42 -5.03 -0.47
CA LEU A 115 16.68 -3.59 -0.42
C LEU A 115 16.66 -2.94 -1.81
N ALA A 116 17.00 -3.69 -2.87
CA ALA A 116 16.81 -3.26 -4.25
C ALA A 116 15.33 -3.10 -4.60
N ASP A 117 14.52 -4.11 -4.29
CA ASP A 117 13.08 -4.08 -4.51
C ASP A 117 12.43 -2.96 -3.70
N LEU A 118 12.84 -2.79 -2.43
CA LEU A 118 12.33 -1.71 -1.59
C LEU A 118 12.65 -0.32 -2.17
N SER A 119 13.89 -0.14 -2.63
CA SER A 119 14.33 1.11 -3.28
C SER A 119 13.53 1.39 -4.56
N ALA A 120 13.34 0.38 -5.41
CA ALA A 120 12.59 0.49 -6.65
C ALA A 120 11.10 0.77 -6.41
N LEU A 121 10.44 0.03 -5.51
CA LEU A 121 9.05 0.26 -5.14
C LEU A 121 8.85 1.67 -4.59
N SER A 122 9.76 2.15 -3.73
CA SER A 122 9.67 3.51 -3.17
C SER A 122 9.75 4.64 -4.22
N LYS A 123 10.22 4.35 -5.44
CA LYS A 123 10.32 5.31 -6.56
C LYS A 123 9.11 5.27 -7.50
N CYS A 124 8.29 4.22 -7.41
CA CYS A 124 7.09 4.08 -8.22
C CYS A 124 6.07 5.18 -7.91
N GLU A 125 5.21 5.50 -8.87
CA GLU A 125 4.21 6.56 -8.73
C GLU A 125 2.97 6.12 -7.96
N PHE A 126 2.71 4.82 -8.00
CA PHE A 126 1.56 4.19 -7.38
C PHE A 126 1.96 2.80 -6.92
N LEU A 127 1.56 2.41 -5.71
CA LEU A 127 1.87 1.11 -5.13
C LEU A 127 0.63 0.23 -5.04
N ILE A 128 0.72 -1.02 -5.52
CA ILE A 128 -0.35 -2.01 -5.41
C ILE A 128 0.20 -3.21 -4.66
N CYS A 129 -0.39 -3.51 -3.51
CA CYS A 129 0.12 -4.57 -2.66
C CYS A 129 -0.91 -5.01 -1.61
N ARG A 130 -0.41 -5.72 -0.61
CA ARG A 130 -1.10 -6.03 0.64
C ARG A 130 -0.46 -5.30 1.79
N PHE A 131 -1.20 -4.45 2.47
CA PHE A 131 -0.70 -3.78 3.67
C PHE A 131 -0.64 -4.70 4.87
N SER A 132 -1.14 -5.93 4.84
CA SER A 132 -0.72 -6.96 5.80
C SER A 132 0.79 -7.29 5.73
N SER A 133 1.47 -6.96 4.62
CA SER A 133 2.93 -7.12 4.47
C SER A 133 3.70 -5.91 5.00
N ASN A 134 4.51 -6.13 6.04
CA ASN A 134 5.47 -5.15 6.56
C ASN A 134 6.38 -4.58 5.46
N PHE A 135 6.79 -5.42 4.51
CA PHE A 135 7.66 -5.00 3.41
C PHE A 135 6.97 -3.96 2.51
N CYS A 136 5.69 -4.16 2.17
CA CYS A 136 4.97 -3.16 1.39
C CYS A 136 4.74 -1.86 2.16
N ARG A 137 4.36 -1.95 3.45
CA ARG A 137 4.17 -0.74 4.27
C ARG A 137 5.45 0.09 4.36
N LEU A 138 6.59 -0.56 4.51
CA LEU A 138 7.89 0.13 4.47
C LEU A 138 8.17 0.77 3.11
N ALA A 139 7.81 0.11 1.99
CA ALA A 139 7.94 0.69 0.66
C ALA A 139 7.08 1.96 0.52
N TYR A 140 5.83 1.90 1.02
CA TYR A 140 4.90 3.03 1.05
C TYR A 140 5.36 4.17 1.97
N GLU A 141 5.92 3.88 3.14
CA GLU A 141 6.49 4.91 4.02
C GLU A 141 7.65 5.65 3.32
N LEU A 142 8.45 4.93 2.54
CA LEU A 142 9.56 5.52 1.79
C LEU A 142 9.10 6.34 0.57
N THR A 143 7.93 6.08 -0.02
CA THR A 143 7.40 6.94 -1.10
C THR A 143 7.09 8.35 -0.59
N GLN A 144 6.59 8.48 0.64
CA GLN A 144 6.26 9.79 1.25
C GLN A 144 7.47 10.72 1.32
N ILE A 145 8.64 10.17 1.68
CA ILE A 145 9.89 10.96 1.76
C ILE A 145 10.37 11.40 0.38
N ARG A 146 10.08 10.61 -0.66
CA ARG A 146 10.61 10.84 -2.02
C ARG A 146 9.76 11.79 -2.85
N ARG A 147 8.44 11.76 -2.68
CA ARG A 147 7.50 12.53 -3.52
C ARG A 147 6.67 13.57 -2.74
N GLY A 148 6.78 13.61 -1.41
CA GLY A 148 5.97 14.50 -0.58
C GLY A 148 4.60 13.90 -0.30
N ASP A 149 3.52 14.60 -0.68
CA ASP A 149 2.14 14.11 -0.47
C ASP A 149 1.82 12.93 -1.41
N SER A 150 2.21 11.72 -0.98
CA SER A 150 1.90 10.46 -1.62
C SER A 150 0.96 9.61 -0.76
N GLY A 151 0.20 10.25 0.13
CA GLY A 151 -0.69 9.59 1.08
C GLY A 151 -1.81 8.79 0.40
N ARG A 152 -2.10 9.10 -0.87
CA ARG A 152 -3.12 8.43 -1.70
C ARG A 152 -2.53 7.60 -2.85
N SER A 153 -1.21 7.50 -2.94
CA SER A 153 -0.50 6.85 -4.05
C SER A 153 -0.36 5.35 -3.84
N PHE A 154 -1.44 4.69 -3.42
CA PHE A 154 -1.46 3.25 -3.22
C PHE A 154 -2.85 2.65 -3.43
N HIS A 155 -2.88 1.34 -3.62
CA HIS A 155 -4.05 0.49 -3.47
C HIS A 155 -3.64 -0.78 -2.71
N SER A 156 -4.29 -1.04 -1.57
CA SER A 156 -4.08 -2.25 -0.78
C SER A 156 -5.24 -3.21 -1.02
N LEU A 157 -4.93 -4.48 -1.29
CA LEU A 157 -5.95 -5.51 -1.55
C LEU A 157 -6.61 -6.05 -0.26
N ASP A 158 -6.01 -5.81 0.90
CA ASP A 158 -6.52 -6.28 2.19
C ASP A 158 -6.82 -5.15 3.17
N ASP A 159 -5.81 -4.63 3.87
CA ASP A 159 -5.96 -3.69 4.97
C ASP A 159 -5.67 -2.24 4.56
N GLY A 160 -6.19 -1.30 5.34
CA GLY A 160 -5.68 0.07 5.38
C GLY A 160 -4.28 0.18 6.00
N TYR A 161 -3.61 1.32 5.80
CA TYR A 161 -2.28 1.53 6.38
C TYR A 161 -2.35 1.47 7.91
N HIS A 162 -1.36 0.80 8.52
CA HIS A 162 -1.21 0.74 9.97
C HIS A 162 0.26 0.57 10.36
N PHE A 163 0.63 1.08 11.53
CA PHE A 163 1.94 0.89 12.12
C PHE A 163 1.86 -0.08 13.31
N GLY A 164 2.65 -1.16 13.29
CA GLY A 164 2.61 -2.22 14.29
C GLY A 164 1.53 -3.27 14.00
N SER A 165 0.73 -3.64 15.00
CA SER A 165 -0.39 -4.59 14.85
C SER A 165 -1.67 -3.86 14.46
N VAL A 166 -2.46 -4.47 13.55
CA VAL A 166 -3.83 -4.04 13.21
C VAL A 166 -4.69 -3.86 14.46
N HIS A 167 -4.40 -4.57 15.55
CA HIS A 167 -5.15 -4.50 16.81
C HIS A 167 -4.87 -3.23 17.65
N TYR A 168 -3.83 -2.45 17.34
CA TYR A 168 -3.57 -1.17 18.02
C TYR A 168 -4.31 -0.01 17.35
N ARG A 169 -5.61 -0.20 17.04
CA ARG A 169 -6.42 0.87 16.46
C ARG A 169 -6.58 2.00 17.45
N LEU A 170 -6.42 3.21 16.94
CA LEU A 170 -6.65 4.43 17.71
C LEU A 170 -8.15 4.50 18.02
N ARG A 171 -8.49 4.64 19.30
CA ARG A 171 -9.88 4.96 19.68
C ARG A 171 -10.22 6.36 19.21
N ASN A 172 -11.48 6.55 18.81
CA ASN A 172 -12.00 7.84 18.33
C ASN A 172 -11.17 8.37 17.16
N ASP A 173 -10.82 7.52 16.20
CA ASP A 173 -10.01 7.87 15.03
C ASP A 173 -10.80 8.62 13.96
N TYR A 174 -12.12 8.71 14.10
CA TYR A 174 -12.99 9.45 13.18
C TYR A 174 -14.00 10.33 13.92
N VAL A 175 -14.43 11.40 13.25
CA VAL A 175 -15.52 12.28 13.69
C VAL A 175 -16.61 12.35 12.63
N ALA A 176 -17.87 12.23 13.03
CA ALA A 176 -19.00 12.42 12.12
C ALA A 176 -19.14 13.91 11.74
N VAL A 177 -19.11 14.20 10.44
CA VAL A 177 -19.30 15.54 9.88
C VAL A 177 -20.70 15.73 9.30
N GLU A 178 -21.41 14.64 9.03
CA GLU A 178 -22.80 14.64 8.60
C GLU A 178 -23.69 13.78 9.50
N LYS A 179 -24.98 14.15 9.57
CA LYS A 179 -26.00 13.32 10.21
C LYS A 179 -26.28 12.07 9.36
N HIS A 180 -26.45 10.94 10.03
CA HIS A 180 -26.96 9.71 9.42
C HIS A 180 -28.01 9.09 10.33
N THR A 181 -29.10 8.63 9.72
CA THR A 181 -30.13 7.84 10.39
C THR A 181 -30.04 6.44 9.82
N ALA A 182 -29.87 5.46 10.69
CA ALA A 182 -29.80 4.05 10.31
C ALA A 182 -31.04 3.68 9.49
N SER A 183 -30.79 3.18 8.28
CA SER A 183 -31.80 2.85 7.27
C SER A 183 -31.92 1.34 7.05
N MET A 184 -30.86 0.59 7.35
CA MET A 184 -30.80 -0.87 7.26
C MET A 184 -30.45 -1.52 8.59
N ASN A 185 -30.83 -2.79 8.75
CA ASN A 185 -30.41 -3.58 9.91
C ASN A 185 -28.88 -3.66 9.97
N GLY A 186 -28.32 -3.33 11.14
CA GLY A 186 -26.88 -3.32 11.37
C GLY A 186 -26.19 -1.98 11.07
N GLU A 187 -26.91 -0.95 10.62
CA GLU A 187 -26.41 0.43 10.58
C GLU A 187 -26.55 1.13 11.94
N ILE A 188 -25.67 2.09 12.22
CA ILE A 188 -25.74 2.96 13.40
C ILE A 188 -26.08 4.39 13.00
N SER A 189 -26.82 5.10 13.85
CA SER A 189 -27.13 6.51 13.61
C SER A 189 -25.98 7.42 14.06
N LEU A 190 -25.68 8.45 13.26
CA LEU A 190 -24.63 9.43 13.53
C LEU A 190 -25.22 10.83 13.74
N ARG A 191 -24.67 11.57 14.70
CA ARG A 191 -24.84 13.02 14.84
C ARG A 191 -23.52 13.71 14.53
N VAL A 192 -23.59 14.92 13.98
CA VAL A 192 -22.39 15.74 13.74
C VAL A 192 -21.65 15.93 15.06
N GLY A 193 -20.34 15.64 15.06
CA GLY A 193 -19.47 15.66 16.23
C GLY A 193 -19.34 14.33 16.98
N ASP A 194 -20.10 13.29 16.60
CA ASP A 194 -19.93 11.96 17.21
C ASP A 194 -18.52 11.42 16.90
N LEU A 195 -17.84 10.91 17.94
CA LEU A 195 -16.56 10.24 17.80
C LEU A 195 -16.78 8.76 17.50
N LEU A 196 -16.03 8.24 16.54
CA LEU A 196 -16.13 6.88 16.04
C LEU A 196 -14.78 6.19 16.16
N THR A 197 -14.81 4.92 16.57
CA THR A 197 -13.67 4.01 16.42
C THR A 197 -13.94 3.10 15.23
N VAL A 198 -13.20 3.28 14.14
CA VAL A 198 -13.38 2.51 12.91
C VAL A 198 -12.71 1.14 13.05
N GLU A 199 -13.48 0.10 12.75
CA GLU A 199 -12.98 -1.27 12.77
C GLU A 199 -12.74 -1.83 11.37
N GLU A 200 -13.47 -1.40 10.35
CA GLU A 200 -13.28 -1.92 9.01
C GLU A 200 -13.79 -0.91 8.01
N ILE A 201 -13.01 -0.63 6.97
CA ILE A 201 -13.44 0.16 5.84
C ILE A 201 -13.78 -0.82 4.72
N HIS A 202 -15.03 -0.79 4.27
CA HIS A 202 -15.49 -1.63 3.19
C HIS A 202 -15.25 -0.93 1.86
N GLY A 203 -14.84 -1.68 0.84
CA GLY A 203 -14.69 -1.20 -0.53
C GLY A 203 -15.99 -0.78 -1.23
N ASP A 204 -17.11 -0.74 -0.50
CA ASP A 204 -18.46 -0.40 -1.00
C ASP A 204 -18.96 0.98 -0.52
N GLY A 205 -18.08 1.78 0.10
CA GLY A 205 -18.39 3.14 0.56
C GLY A 205 -18.90 3.22 2.00
N PHE A 206 -18.96 2.10 2.72
CA PHE A 206 -19.30 2.05 4.14
C PHE A 206 -18.09 1.67 5.00
N ALA A 207 -18.20 1.91 6.30
CA ALA A 207 -17.30 1.37 7.30
C ALA A 207 -18.11 0.73 8.43
N THR A 208 -17.51 -0.22 9.15
CA THR A 208 -18.01 -0.73 10.43
C THR A 208 -17.19 -0.11 11.55
N GLY A 209 -17.85 0.29 12.64
CA GLY A 209 -17.19 0.83 13.81
C GLY A 209 -18.13 0.99 15.00
N VAL A 210 -17.62 1.64 16.05
CA VAL A 210 -18.34 1.91 17.29
C VAL A 210 -18.51 3.40 17.46
N ASN A 211 -19.74 3.86 17.68
CA ASN A 211 -20.02 5.24 18.06
C ASN A 211 -19.85 5.41 19.56
N THR A 212 -18.87 6.21 19.97
CA THR A 212 -18.50 6.38 21.38
C THR A 212 -19.61 7.04 22.19
N ARG A 213 -20.53 7.81 21.58
CA ARG A 213 -21.66 8.43 22.28
C ARG A 213 -22.76 7.42 22.60
N THR A 214 -23.06 6.49 21.70
CA THR A 214 -24.15 5.51 21.88
C THR A 214 -23.68 4.14 22.34
N GLU A 215 -22.38 3.87 22.25
CA GLU A 215 -21.76 2.56 22.41
C GLU A 215 -22.26 1.50 21.41
N GLU A 216 -23.02 1.92 20.39
CA GLU A 216 -23.52 1.04 19.35
C GLU A 216 -22.44 0.72 18.33
N LYS A 217 -22.37 -0.56 17.97
CA LYS A 217 -21.52 -1.07 16.89
C LYS A 217 -22.36 -1.33 15.64
N GLY A 218 -21.89 -0.85 14.50
CA GLY A 218 -22.50 -1.19 13.22
C GLY A 218 -21.90 -0.43 12.05
N ARG A 219 -22.58 -0.52 10.91
CA ARG A 219 -22.17 0.10 9.66
C ARG A 219 -22.60 1.57 9.59
N PHE A 220 -21.83 2.38 8.89
CA PHE A 220 -22.19 3.75 8.55
C PHE A 220 -21.48 4.18 7.25
N PRO A 221 -22.00 5.18 6.52
CA PRO A 221 -21.38 5.65 5.28
C PRO A 221 -20.05 6.36 5.55
N LEU A 222 -18.99 5.95 4.88
CA LEU A 222 -17.63 6.47 5.12
C LEU A 222 -17.50 7.96 4.76
N PHE A 223 -18.21 8.43 3.74
CA PHE A 223 -18.15 9.83 3.31
C PHE A 223 -18.74 10.83 4.32
N LYS A 224 -19.43 10.34 5.37
CA LYS A 224 -20.06 11.17 6.42
C LYS A 224 -19.18 11.40 7.63
N VAL A 225 -17.95 10.88 7.58
CA VAL A 225 -16.98 10.95 8.66
C VAL A 225 -15.65 11.45 8.13
N GLU A 226 -14.87 12.08 8.99
CA GLU A 226 -13.51 12.53 8.70
C GLU A 226 -12.52 11.94 9.71
N GLU A 227 -11.30 11.67 9.27
CA GLU A 227 -10.22 11.21 10.14
C GLU A 227 -9.89 12.27 11.20
N GLN A 228 -9.89 11.85 12.46
CA GLN A 228 -9.51 12.69 13.58
C GLN A 228 -8.02 12.49 13.89
N TRP A 229 -7.19 13.42 13.40
CA TRP A 229 -5.77 13.46 13.68
C TRP A 229 -5.47 13.51 15.19
N LYS A 230 -4.58 12.63 15.65
CA LYS A 230 -4.08 12.63 17.03
C LYS A 230 -2.79 13.43 17.09
N THR A 231 -2.82 14.55 17.80
CA THR A 231 -1.67 15.41 18.02
C THR A 231 -1.01 15.06 19.34
N VAL A 232 0.32 14.97 19.34
CA VAL A 232 1.14 14.79 20.54
C VAL A 232 2.20 15.87 20.51
N ASP A 233 2.38 16.57 21.63
CA ASP A 233 3.40 17.61 21.77
C ASP A 233 4.77 16.94 21.96
N PHE A 234 5.55 16.89 20.88
CA PHE A 234 6.94 16.46 20.93
C PHE A 234 7.85 17.62 21.34
N PRO A 235 8.98 17.37 22.03
CA PRO A 235 9.94 18.42 22.34
C PRO A 235 10.49 19.04 21.06
N VAL A 236 10.49 20.36 20.99
CA VAL A 236 11.18 21.10 19.93
C VAL A 236 12.68 20.91 20.13
N LEU A 237 13.40 20.54 19.07
CA LEU A 237 14.86 20.55 19.10
C LEU A 237 15.31 22.01 18.97
N ASP A 238 15.38 22.71 20.10
CA ASP A 238 15.80 24.13 20.17
C ASP A 238 17.27 24.34 19.76
N GLU A 239 18.04 23.26 19.68
CA GLU A 239 19.44 23.24 19.23
C GLU A 239 19.61 22.24 18.08
N ALA A 240 19.20 22.62 16.87
CA ALA A 240 19.73 22.01 15.66
C ALA A 240 20.98 22.78 15.21
N PRO A 241 22.17 22.17 15.12
CA PRO A 241 23.37 22.80 14.58
C PRO A 241 23.27 23.12 13.08
#